data_AF-A0A6G9CUZ5-F1
#
_entry.id   AF-A0A6G9CUZ5-F1
#
_cell.length_a   1.000
_cell.length_b   1.000
_cell.length_c   1.000
_cell.angle_alpha   90.00
_cell.angle_beta   90.00
_cell.angle_gamma   90.00
#
_symmetry.space_group_name_H-M   'P 1'
#
loop_
_entity.id
_entity.type
_entity.pdbx_description
1 polymer ?
#
loop_
_entity_poly.entity_id
_entity_poly.type
_entity_poly.pdbx_seq_one_letter_code
_entity_poly.pdbx_strand_id
1 'polypeptide(L)' 'MENKLFGRYDDATVVYPGHGKDTTLGAERPHLAEWRERGW' A
#
# COMPACT_ATOMS: atom_id res chain seq x y z
N MET A 1 9.32 -1.37 -8.31
CA MET A 1 9.55 -0.56 -7.07
C MET A 1 8.81 -1.14 -5.87
N GLU A 2 7.89 -2.09 -6.08
CA GLU A 2 7.02 -2.66 -5.04
C GLU A 2 7.79 -3.23 -3.85
N ASN A 3 9.01 -3.74 -4.08
CA ASN A 3 9.81 -4.37 -3.04
C ASN A 3 10.29 -3.40 -1.94
N LYS A 4 10.29 -2.08 -2.17
CA LYS A 4 10.71 -1.10 -1.15
C LYS A 4 9.65 -0.86 -0.07
N LEU A 5 8.37 -0.97 -0.43
CA LEU A 5 7.26 -0.74 0.48
C LEU A 5 6.67 -2.08 0.96
N PHE A 6 6.38 -2.98 0.03
CA PHE A 6 5.70 -4.26 0.32
C PHE A 6 6.65 -5.41 0.65
N GLY A 7 7.93 -5.26 0.33
CA GLY A 7 8.98 -6.20 0.70
C GLY A 7 9.74 -5.83 1.97
N ARG A 8 9.56 -4.60 2.49
CA ARG A 8 10.23 -4.11 3.69
C ARG A 8 9.33 -4.08 4.92
N TYR A 9 8.03 -3.89 4.72
CA TYR A 9 7.07 -3.72 5.80
C TYR A 9 6.05 -4.86 5.82
N ASP A 10 5.67 -5.26 7.03
CA ASP A 10 4.73 -6.35 7.26
C ASP A 10 3.29 -5.95 6.89
N ASP A 11 2.44 -6.94 6.66
CA ASP A 11 1.03 -6.81 6.30
C ASP A 11 0.23 -5.94 7.28
N ALA A 12 0.61 -5.95 8.57
CA ALA A 12 0.00 -5.14 9.62
C ALA A 12 0.37 -3.65 9.59
N THR A 13 1.25 -3.23 8.67
CA THR A 13 1.69 -1.83 8.57
C THR A 13 0.55 -0.94 8.12
N VAL A 14 0.27 0.11 8.89
CA VAL A 14 -0.81 1.05 8.58
C VAL A 14 -0.35 2.03 7.49
N VAL A 15 -1.19 2.19 6.47
CA VAL A 15 -1.04 3.15 5.38
C VAL A 15 -2.03 4.29 5.59
N TYR A 16 -1.53 5.52 5.44
CA TYR A 16 -2.31 6.75 5.51
C TYR A 16 -2.36 7.44 4.15
N PRO A 17 -3.37 7.17 3.31
CA PRO A 17 -3.45 7.69 1.94
C PRO A 17 -3.80 9.19 1.85
N GLY A 18 -3.87 9.92 2.97
CA GLY A 18 -4.15 11.36 3.02
C GLY A 18 -5.60 11.77 2.70
N HIS A 19 -6.39 10.88 2.07
CA HIS A 19 -7.82 11.05 1.83
C HIS A 19 -8.55 9.73 2.12
N GLY A 20 -9.47 9.74 3.09
CA GLY A 20 -10.27 8.56 3.47
C GLY A 20 -9.85 7.94 4.81
N LYS A 21 -10.32 6.72 5.07
CA LYS A 21 -9.97 5.94 6.26
C LYS A 21 -8.55 5.39 6.15
N ASP A 22 -7.88 5.27 7.29
CA ASP A 22 -6.67 4.46 7.42
C ASP A 22 -6.91 3.02 6.97
N THR A 23 -5.87 2.42 6.42
CA THR A 23 -5.89 1.06 5.88
C THR A 23 -4.56 0.39 6.18
N THR A 24 -4.39 -0.86 5.79
CA THR A 24 -3.16 -1.62 6.04
C THR A 24 -2.51 -2.05 4.73
N LEU A 25 -1.19 -2.20 4.76
CA LEU A 25 -0.39 -2.65 3.63
C LEU A 25 -0.90 -3.98 3.07
N GLY A 26 -1.40 -4.85 3.95
CA GLY A 26 -2.03 -6.10 3.58
C GLY A 26 -3.33 -5.97 2.82
N ALA A 27 -4.21 -5.11 3.29
CA ALA A 27 -5.46 -4.81 2.60
C ALA A 27 -5.21 -4.20 1.21
N GLU A 28 -4.08 -3.49 1.02
CA GLU A 28 -3.74 -2.81 -0.23
C GLU A 28 -2.80 -3.61 -1.14
N ARG A 29 -2.22 -4.71 -0.64
CA ARG A 29 -1.35 -5.63 -1.39
C ARG A 29 -2.01 -6.19 -2.68
N PRO A 30 -3.31 -6.54 -2.73
CA PRO A 30 -3.94 -6.92 -4.00
C PRO A 30 -4.19 -5.72 -4.95
N HIS A 31 -4.14 -4.48 -4.43
CA HIS A 31 -4.39 -3.25 -5.18
C HIS A 31 -3.11 -2.57 -5.69
N LEU A 32 -1.96 -3.25 -5.58
CA LEU A 32 -0.65 -2.79 -6.08
C LEU A 32 -0.65 -2.31 -7.53
N ALA A 33 -1.40 -3.00 -8.40
CA ALA A 33 -1.52 -2.63 -9.80
C ALA A 33 -2.20 -1.27 -9.95
N GLU A 34 -3.30 -1.03 -9.23
CA GLU A 34 -4.03 0.24 -9.26
C GLU A 34 -3.17 1.39 -8.70
N TRP A 35 -2.40 1.12 -7.66
CA TRP A 35 -1.45 2.09 -7.12
C TRP A 35 -0.37 2.47 -8.12
N ARG A 36 0.19 1.49 -8.84
CA ARG A 36 1.14 1.74 -9.93
C ARG A 36 0.51 2.59 -11.04
N GLU A 37 -0.74 2.32 -11.40
CA GLU A 37 -1.44 3.09 -12.43
C GLU A 37 -1.80 4.50 -11.98
N ARG A 38 -2.14 4.67 -10.69
CA ARG A 38 -2.31 5.99 -10.06
C ARG A 38 -1.00 6.73 -9.83
N GLY A 39 0.14 6.06 -10.07
CA GLY A 39 1.46 6.64 -9.94
C GLY A 39 1.82 7.00 -8.50
N TRP A 40 1.36 6.18 -7.55
CA TRP A 40 1.86 6.21 -6.18
C TRP A 40 3.36 6.46 -6.11
#